data_AF-A0A2M7SP50-F1
#
_entry.id   AF-A0A2M7SP50-F1
#
_cell.length_a   1.000
_cell.length_b   1.000
_cell.length_c   1.000
_cell.angle_alpha   90.00
_cell.angle_beta   90.00
_cell.angle_gamma   90.00
#
_symmetry.space_group_name_H-M   'P 1'
#
loop_
_entity.id
_entity.type
_entity.pdbx_description
1 polymer ?
#
loop_
_entity_poly.entity_id
_entity_poly.type
_entity_poly.pdbx_seq_one_letter_code
_entity_poly.pdbx_strand_id
1 'polypeptide(L)'
;KGKGLVIITGCAHSGIINTVKYAKKITGVDTVYAIMGGFHLTGPEFILLTEKTVHELEKINPSVIVPMHCTCWVAINWIASRFTTQFRLNSVGTTFCF
;
A
#
# COMPACT_ATOMS: atom_id res chain seq x y z
N LYS A 1 12.95 10.72 11.54
CA LYS A 1 12.00 11.86 11.61
C LYS A 1 12.06 12.65 10.29
N GLY A 2 10.94 13.17 9.79
CA GLY A 2 10.91 13.97 8.53
C GLY A 2 10.89 13.19 7.21
N LYS A 3 10.65 11.87 7.24
CA LYS A 3 10.69 11.00 6.04
C LYS A 3 9.39 11.01 5.21
N GLY A 4 8.30 11.57 5.74
CA GLY A 4 6.96 11.54 5.14
C GLY A 4 5.95 10.75 5.98
N LEU A 5 4.76 10.52 5.40
CA LEU A 5 3.65 9.83 6.06
C LEU A 5 3.88 8.32 6.17
N VAL A 6 3.49 7.75 7.30
CA VAL A 6 3.29 6.30 7.46
C VAL A 6 1.79 6.06 7.50
N ILE A 7 1.27 5.36 6.48
CA ILE A 7 -0.16 5.09 6.31
C ILE A 7 -0.42 3.64 6.67
N ILE A 8 -1.23 3.44 7.71
CA ILE A 8 -1.62 2.12 8.22
C ILE A 8 -3.10 1.92 7.96
N THR A 9 -3.46 0.85 7.23
CA THR A 9 -4.86 0.53 6.91
C THR A 9 -5.28 -0.81 7.51
N GLY A 10 -6.56 -0.91 7.89
CA GLY A 10 -7.19 -2.20 8.20
C GLY A 10 -7.36 -3.03 6.93
N CYS A 11 -8.42 -2.74 6.16
CA CYS A 11 -8.68 -3.39 4.87
C CYS A 11 -8.85 -2.40 3.69
N ALA A 12 -9.03 -1.10 3.94
CA ALA A 12 -9.12 -0.08 2.87
C ALA A 12 -10.25 -0.30 1.84
N HIS A 13 -11.48 -0.58 2.29
CA HIS A 13 -12.66 -0.76 1.42
C HIS A 13 -12.96 0.46 0.53
N SER A 14 -12.64 1.67 1.00
CA SER A 14 -12.76 2.90 0.21
C SER A 14 -11.66 3.05 -0.86
N GLY A 15 -10.74 2.08 -0.96
CA GLY A 15 -9.57 2.09 -1.84
C GLY A 15 -8.32 2.65 -1.16
N ILE A 16 -7.20 1.93 -1.28
CA ILE A 16 -5.92 2.35 -0.70
C ILE A 16 -5.44 3.69 -1.30
N ILE A 17 -5.59 3.89 -2.61
CA ILE A 17 -5.20 5.14 -3.28
C ILE A 17 -6.00 6.33 -2.77
N ASN A 18 -7.30 6.16 -2.54
CA ASN A 18 -8.16 7.21 -2.00
C ASN A 18 -7.74 7.56 -0.57
N THR A 19 -7.42 6.55 0.23
CA THR A 19 -6.90 6.73 1.59
C THR A 19 -5.61 7.54 1.58
N VAL A 20 -4.67 7.23 0.68
CA VAL A 20 -3.41 7.97 0.54
C VAL A 20 -3.65 9.42 0.11
N LYS A 21 -4.46 9.65 -0.92
CA LYS A 21 -4.78 10.99 -1.42
C LYS A 21 -5.46 11.83 -0.34
N TYR A 22 -6.38 11.24 0.42
CA TYR A 22 -7.04 11.91 1.54
C TYR A 22 -6.05 12.24 2.67
N ALA A 23 -5.17 11.30 3.04
CA ALA A 23 -4.13 11.53 4.04
C ALA A 23 -3.19 12.69 3.65
N LYS A 24 -2.72 12.71 2.39
CA LYS A 24 -1.93 13.84 1.85
C LYS A 24 -2.67 15.16 1.97
N LYS A 25 -3.96 15.19 1.60
CA LYS A 25 -4.82 16.39 1.67
C LYS A 25 -4.98 16.92 3.09
N ILE A 26 -5.32 16.07 4.07
CA ILE A 26 -5.64 16.53 5.44
C ILE A 26 -4.39 16.87 6.25
N THR A 27 -3.25 16.28 5.92
CA THR A 27 -1.99 16.53 6.62
C THR A 27 -1.15 17.63 5.99
N GLY A 28 -1.38 17.94 4.70
CA GLY A 28 -0.53 18.81 3.91
C GLY A 28 0.84 18.21 3.57
N VAL A 29 1.09 16.94 3.92
CA VAL A 29 2.36 16.25 3.65
C VAL A 29 2.22 15.46 2.36
N ASP A 30 2.99 15.84 1.34
CA ASP A 30 2.91 15.19 0.03
C ASP A 30 3.67 13.86 -0.05
N THR A 31 4.77 13.75 0.71
CA THR A 31 5.64 12.57 0.72
C THR A 31 5.05 11.45 1.57
N VAL A 32 4.88 10.27 0.95
CA VAL A 32 4.48 9.05 1.64
C VAL A 32 5.72 8.17 1.82
N TYR A 33 6.09 7.92 3.07
CA TYR A 33 7.23 7.07 3.39
C TYR A 33 6.85 5.58 3.34
N ALA A 34 5.76 5.21 4.00
CA ALA A 34 5.33 3.83 4.11
C ALA A 34 3.82 3.67 3.95
N ILE A 35 3.41 2.57 3.31
CA ILE A 35 2.01 2.14 3.22
C ILE A 35 1.93 0.68 3.65
N MET A 36 1.16 0.38 4.69
CA MET A 36 1.05 -0.97 5.24
C MET A 36 -0.37 -1.32 5.68
N GLY A 37 -0.75 -2.59 5.52
CA GLY A 37 -2.07 -3.08 5.91
C GLY A 37 -2.80 -3.81 4.79
N GLY A 38 -4.12 -3.95 4.92
CA GLY A 38 -4.97 -4.53 3.90
C GLY A 38 -5.43 -3.52 2.85
N PHE A 39 -5.36 -3.92 1.57
CA PHE A 39 -5.73 -3.09 0.42
C PHE A 39 -7.05 -3.52 -0.25
N HIS A 40 -7.69 -4.59 0.23
CA HIS A 40 -8.95 -5.15 -0.30
C HIS A 40 -8.95 -5.39 -1.82
N LEU A 41 -7.83 -5.90 -2.35
CA LEU A 41 -7.70 -6.30 -3.74
C LEU A 41 -7.94 -7.81 -3.84
N THR A 42 -9.18 -8.26 -3.64
CA THR A 42 -9.54 -9.69 -3.64
C THR A 42 -10.83 -9.92 -4.43
N GLY A 43 -10.88 -11.00 -5.22
CA GLY A 43 -12.02 -11.34 -6.06
C GLY A 43 -11.75 -11.17 -7.56
N PRO A 44 -12.49 -11.89 -8.43
CA PRO A 44 -12.28 -11.89 -9.88
C PRO A 44 -12.47 -10.50 -10.52
N GLU A 45 -13.35 -9.68 -9.97
CA GLU A 45 -13.60 -8.31 -10.41
C GLU A 45 -12.44 -7.33 -10.12
N PHE A 46 -11.50 -7.73 -9.25
CA PHE A 46 -10.41 -6.87 -8.79
C PHE A 46 -9.11 -7.04 -9.57
N ILE A 47 -9.03 -7.89 -10.60
CA ILE A 47 -7.81 -8.05 -11.42
C ILE A 47 -7.46 -6.72 -12.11
N LEU A 48 -8.43 -6.12 -12.81
CA LEU A 48 -8.24 -4.82 -13.48
C LEU A 48 -8.01 -3.68 -12.47
N LEU A 49 -8.64 -3.77 -11.29
CA LEU A 49 -8.43 -2.76 -10.24
C LEU A 49 -7.04 -2.87 -9.61
N THR A 50 -6.51 -4.08 -9.50
CA THR A 50 -5.16 -4.35 -8.99
C THR A 50 -4.13 -3.65 -9.88
N GLU A 51 -4.24 -3.78 -11.20
CA GLU A 51 -3.34 -3.10 -12.14
C GLU A 51 -3.35 -1.57 -11.95
N LYS A 52 -4.55 -0.98 -11.93
CA LYS A 52 -4.72 0.47 -11.71
C LYS A 52 -4.16 0.92 -10.36
N THR A 53 -4.39 0.13 -9.32
CA THR A 53 -3.90 0.40 -7.97
C THR A 53 -2.39 0.36 -7.91
N VAL A 54 -1.76 -0.68 -8.50
CA VAL A 54 -0.30 -0.80 -8.58
C VAL A 54 0.30 0.39 -9.34
N HIS A 55 -0.30 0.78 -10.46
CA HIS A 55 0.17 1.93 -11.24
C HIS A 55 0.06 3.26 -10.46
N GLU A 56 -1.02 3.47 -9.71
CA GLU A 56 -1.14 4.64 -8.84
C GLU A 56 -0.16 4.60 -7.66
N LEU A 57 0.12 3.40 -7.11
CA LEU A 57 1.18 3.23 -6.11
C LEU A 57 2.55 3.58 -6.68
N GLU A 58 2.84 3.26 -7.95
CA GLU A 58 4.11 3.58 -8.62
C GLU A 58 4.29 5.11 -8.69
N LYS A 59 3.20 5.85 -8.95
CA LYS A 59 3.21 7.33 -8.92
C LYS A 59 3.41 7.90 -7.52
N ILE A 60 2.84 7.26 -6.50
CA ILE A 60 3.04 7.64 -5.09
C ILE A 60 4.48 7.35 -4.65
N ASN A 61 5.10 6.29 -5.18
CA ASN A 61 6.46 5.84 -4.94
C ASN A 61 6.86 5.80 -3.44
N PRO A 62 6.13 5.06 -2.58
CA PRO A 62 6.49 4.95 -1.18
C PRO A 62 7.82 4.20 -1.03
N SER A 63 8.62 4.57 -0.03
CA SER A 63 9.88 3.87 0.26
C SER A 63 9.66 2.45 0.81
N VAL A 64 8.51 2.21 1.45
CA VAL A 64 8.13 0.92 2.02
C VAL A 64 6.67 0.60 1.70
N ILE A 65 6.41 -0.60 1.17
CA ILE A 65 5.05 -1.09 0.92
C ILE A 65 4.85 -2.49 1.50
N VAL A 66 3.78 -2.68 2.27
CA VAL A 66 3.50 -3.91 3.03
C VAL A 66 2.03 -4.33 2.86
N PRO A 67 1.65 -4.88 1.70
CA PRO A 67 0.28 -5.33 1.43
C PRO A 67 0.00 -6.67 2.13
N MET A 68 -0.94 -6.73 3.08
CA MET A 68 -1.25 -7.93 3.85
C MET A 68 -2.76 -8.08 4.13
N HIS A 69 -3.12 -8.98 5.07
CA HIS A 69 -4.48 -9.26 5.54
C HIS A 69 -5.42 -9.68 4.41
N CYS A 70 -6.28 -8.77 3.94
CA CYS A 70 -7.27 -9.03 2.91
C CYS A 70 -6.74 -8.78 1.48
N THR A 71 -5.47 -8.40 1.32
CA THR A 71 -4.83 -8.28 0.01
C THR A 71 -4.56 -9.68 -0.53
N CYS A 72 -5.23 -10.09 -1.61
CA CYS A 72 -5.10 -11.46 -2.10
C CYS A 72 -3.67 -11.75 -2.59
N TRP A 73 -3.30 -13.03 -2.63
CA TRP A 73 -1.95 -13.47 -3.03
C TRP A 73 -1.53 -12.98 -4.42
N VAL A 74 -2.48 -12.94 -5.37
CA VAL A 74 -2.23 -12.45 -6.74
C VAL A 74 -1.82 -10.98 -6.71
N ALA A 75 -2.57 -10.15 -5.98
CA ALA A 75 -2.27 -8.72 -5.85
C ALA A 75 -0.95 -8.47 -5.11
N ILE A 76 -0.65 -9.26 -4.07
CA ILE A 76 0.64 -9.18 -3.36
C ILE A 76 1.79 -9.47 -4.32
N ASN A 77 1.70 -10.51 -5.14
CA ASN A 77 2.77 -10.85 -6.10
C ASN A 77 2.94 -9.79 -7.19
N TRP A 78 1.84 -9.19 -7.66
CA TRP A 78 1.91 -8.06 -8.59
C TRP A 78 2.58 -6.84 -7.98
N ILE A 79 2.26 -6.51 -6.73
CA ILE A 79 2.95 -5.43 -6.01
C ILE A 79 4.43 -5.80 -5.83
N ALA A 80 4.75 -7.00 -5.39
CA ALA A 80 6.14 -7.43 -5.17
C ALA A 80 6.97 -7.40 -6.46
N SER A 81 6.39 -7.74 -7.62
CA SER A 81 7.08 -7.70 -8.91
C SER A 81 7.36 -6.29 -9.42
N ARG A 82 6.54 -5.30 -9.04
CA ARG A 82 6.75 -3.88 -9.40
C ARG A 82 7.58 -3.10 -8.39
N PHE A 83 7.51 -3.47 -7.10
CA PHE A 83 8.20 -2.78 -6.01
C PHE A 83 9.34 -3.63 -5.45
N THR A 84 10.31 -3.96 -6.30
CA THR A 84 11.39 -4.93 -5.98
C THR A 84 12.26 -4.54 -4.80
N THR A 85 12.40 -3.23 -4.51
CA THR A 85 13.22 -2.75 -3.38
C THR A 85 12.40 -2.22 -2.21
N GLN A 86 11.14 -1.82 -2.45
CA GLN A 86 10.26 -1.20 -1.47
C GLN A 86 9.33 -2.20 -0.78
N PHE A 87 9.01 -3.33 -1.45
CA PHE A 87 8.13 -4.36 -0.91
C PHE A 87 8.73 -5.02 0.33
N ARG A 88 7.92 -5.20 1.37
CA ARG A 88 8.23 -6.05 2.51
C ARG A 88 7.08 -7.02 2.75
N LEU A 89 7.41 -8.30 2.86
CA LEU A 89 6.48 -9.29 3.39
C LEU A 89 6.33 -9.07 4.90
N ASN A 90 5.12 -9.27 5.41
CA ASN A 90 4.81 -9.21 6.83
C ASN A 90 4.09 -10.49 7.26
N SER A 91 4.22 -10.85 8.52
CA SER A 91 3.53 -11.93 9.19
C SER A 91 3.27 -11.55 10.64
N VAL A 92 2.42 -12.31 11.33
CA VAL A 92 2.18 -12.12 12.76
C VAL A 92 3.52 -12.14 13.51
N GLY A 93 3.76 -11.12 14.34
CA GLY A 93 5.01 -10.95 15.10
C GLY A 93 6.11 -10.15 14.38
N THR A 94 5.92 -9.76 13.12
CA THR A 94 6.89 -8.89 12.42
C THR A 94 6.92 -7.51 13.06
N THR A 95 8.13 -6.98 13.29
CA THR A 95 8.35 -5.63 13.81
C THR A 95 8.97 -4.76 12.71
N PHE A 96 8.41 -3.58 12.49
CA PHE A 96 8.95 -2.56 11.58
C PHE A 96 9.49 -1.38 12.39
N CYS A 97 10.76 -1.02 12.15
CA CYS A 97 11.43 0.11 12.79
C CYS A 97 11.78 1.17 11.73
N PHE A 98 11.32 2.41 11.90
CA PHE A 98 11.42 3.48 10.90
C PHE A 98 12.06 4.77 11.43
#